data_AF-A0A7C5HW79-F1
#
_entry.id   AF-A0A7C5HW79-F1
#
_cell.length_a   1.000
_cell.length_b   1.000
_cell.length_c   1.000
_cell.angle_alpha   90.00
_cell.angle_beta   90.00
_cell.angle_gamma   90.00
#
_symmetry.space_group_name_H-M   'P 1'
#
loop_
_entity.id
_entity.type
_entity.pdbx_description
1 polymer ?
#
loop_
_entity_poly.entity_id
_entity_poly.type
_entity_poly.pdbx_seq_one_letter_code
_entity_poly.pdbx_strand_id
1 'polypeptide(L)'
;MSIDKVLCEKRLKLRFLEADVTEEAADASGVRVALPKSDLVKFNREADFVDPVGMKIISDKKELGNVIDFFNNSVHDILIVKTTENKEIMIPDVDYYVVNKDKSNKTINVKNIRELLDL
;
A
#
# COMPACT_ATOMS: atom_id res chain seq x y z
N MET A 1 0.04 -20.03 -15.05
CA MET A 1 0.86 -19.83 -13.85
C MET A 1 0.08 -20.14 -12.59
N SER A 2 0.30 -21.33 -12.06
CA SER A 2 -0.30 -21.78 -10.79
C SER A 2 0.80 -21.86 -9.73
N ILE A 3 0.52 -21.36 -8.52
CA ILE A 3 1.50 -21.29 -7.42
C ILE A 3 1.01 -22.19 -6.29
N ASP A 4 1.94 -22.95 -5.71
CA ASP A 4 1.74 -23.70 -4.48
C ASP A 4 2.48 -23.02 -3.32
N LYS A 5 1.82 -22.90 -2.17
CA LYS A 5 2.37 -22.23 -0.99
C LYS A 5 3.07 -23.27 -0.12
N VAL A 6 4.38 -23.14 0.04
CA VAL A 6 5.17 -23.97 0.96
C VAL A 6 5.60 -23.12 2.15
N LEU A 7 4.97 -23.33 3.29
CA LEU A 7 5.41 -22.69 4.54
C LEU A 7 6.59 -23.49 5.11
N CYS A 8 7.75 -22.86 5.23
CA CYS A 8 8.93 -23.46 5.83
C CYS A 8 9.37 -22.58 7.01
N GLU A 9 9.01 -23.01 8.22
CA GLU A 9 9.23 -22.26 9.46
C GLU A 9 8.68 -20.81 9.41
N LYS A 10 9.58 -19.81 9.42
CA LYS A 10 9.30 -18.36 9.38
C LYS A 10 9.42 -17.74 7.98
N ARG A 11 9.72 -18.53 6.95
CA ARG A 11 9.88 -18.04 5.58
C ARG A 11 8.79 -18.60 4.68
N LEU A 12 8.08 -17.70 4.01
CA LEU A 12 7.16 -18.04 2.94
C LEU A 12 7.99 -18.47 1.73
N LYS A 13 7.88 -19.74 1.31
CA LYS A 13 8.38 -20.20 0.03
C LYS A 13 7.21 -20.36 -0.92
N LEU A 14 7.32 -19.75 -2.09
CA LEU A 14 6.36 -19.93 -3.18
C LEU A 14 6.98 -20.91 -4.16
N ARG A 15 6.26 -21.99 -4.48
CA ARG A 15 6.67 -22.94 -5.51
C ARG A 15 5.80 -22.69 -6.74
N PHE A 16 6.41 -22.35 -7.86
CA PHE A 16 5.73 -22.35 -9.15
C PHE A 16 5.53 -23.81 -9.58
N LEU A 17 4.33 -24.16 -10.06
CA LEU A 17 4.03 -25.55 -10.46
C LEU A 17 4.56 -25.89 -11.87
N GLU A 18 4.94 -24.87 -12.63
CA GLU A 18 5.52 -25.00 -13.96
C GLU A 18 7.03 -25.25 -13.81
N ALA A 19 7.52 -26.38 -14.35
CA ALA A 19 8.88 -26.85 -14.16
C ALA A 19 9.93 -25.86 -14.70
N ASP A 20 9.70 -25.33 -15.90
CA ASP A 20 10.58 -24.37 -16.58
C ASP A 20 10.78 -23.08 -15.74
N VAL A 21 9.72 -22.62 -15.07
CA VAL A 21 9.76 -21.42 -14.21
C VAL A 21 10.53 -21.67 -12.92
N THR A 22 10.55 -22.92 -12.45
CA THR A 22 11.21 -23.29 -11.19
C THR A 22 12.73 -23.32 -11.36
N GLU A 23 13.22 -23.83 -12.49
CA GLU A 23 14.65 -23.86 -12.79
C GLU A 23 15.19 -22.44 -12.98
N GLU A 24 14.51 -21.60 -13.77
CA GLU A 24 14.91 -20.20 -13.98
C GLU A 24 14.87 -19.36 -12.69
N ALA A 25 13.85 -19.56 -11.84
CA ALA A 25 13.72 -18.82 -10.59
C ALA A 25 14.72 -19.26 -9.52
N ALA A 26 15.25 -20.49 -9.58
CA ALA A 26 16.27 -20.98 -8.65
C ALA A 26 17.61 -20.26 -8.83
N ASP A 27 17.95 -19.92 -10.08
CA ASP A 27 19.21 -19.26 -10.43
C ASP A 27 19.12 -17.72 -10.37
N ALA A 28 17.91 -17.17 -10.29
CA ALA A 28 17.67 -15.73 -10.25
C ALA A 28 17.56 -15.19 -8.80
N SER A 29 18.48 -14.29 -8.43
CA SER A 29 18.37 -13.50 -7.19
C SER A 29 17.64 -12.17 -7.44
N GLY A 30 16.68 -11.81 -6.58
CA GLY A 30 16.01 -10.50 -6.63
C GLY A 30 14.79 -10.42 -7.55
N VAL A 31 14.13 -11.54 -7.82
CA VAL A 31 12.90 -11.61 -8.63
C VAL A 31 11.74 -10.91 -7.90
N ARG A 32 10.97 -10.09 -8.62
CA ARG A 32 9.72 -9.49 -8.14
C ARG A 32 8.54 -10.28 -8.65
N VAL A 33 7.66 -10.69 -7.73
CA VAL A 33 6.38 -11.33 -8.07
C VAL A 33 5.29 -10.27 -7.98
N ALA A 34 4.51 -10.10 -9.05
CA ALA A 34 3.42 -9.13 -9.12
C ALA A 34 2.13 -9.81 -9.61
N LEU A 35 0.98 -9.28 -9.17
CA LEU A 35 -0.33 -9.69 -9.64
C LEU A 35 -0.93 -8.63 -10.58
N PRO A 36 -1.74 -9.03 -11.57
CA PRO A 36 -2.55 -8.09 -12.33
C PRO A 36 -3.44 -7.26 -11.41
N LYS A 37 -3.62 -5.96 -11.74
CA LYS A 37 -4.50 -5.06 -10.97
C LYS A 37 -5.94 -5.58 -10.85
N SER A 38 -6.45 -6.30 -11.85
CA SER A 38 -7.80 -6.90 -11.82
C SER A 38 -7.99 -7.87 -10.67
N ASP A 39 -6.97 -8.69 -10.39
CA ASP A 39 -7.03 -9.75 -9.38
C ASP A 39 -6.88 -9.14 -7.98
N LEU A 40 -6.04 -8.11 -7.84
CA LEU A 40 -5.93 -7.29 -6.63
C LEU A 40 -7.28 -6.67 -6.25
N VAL A 41 -8.01 -6.08 -7.20
CA VAL A 41 -9.33 -5.46 -6.93
C VAL A 41 -10.36 -6.49 -6.45
N LYS A 42 -10.25 -7.74 -6.92
CA LYS A 42 -11.12 -8.84 -6.44
C LYS A 42 -10.75 -9.22 -5.01
N PHE A 43 -9.46 -9.44 -4.74
CA PHE A 43 -8.97 -9.81 -3.41
C PHE A 43 -9.24 -8.72 -2.36
N ASN A 44 -9.01 -7.45 -2.70
CA ASN A 44 -9.25 -6.31 -1.81
C ASN A 44 -10.72 -6.22 -1.39
N ARG A 45 -11.66 -6.51 -2.31
CA ARG A 45 -13.09 -6.56 -1.99
C ARG A 45 -13.43 -7.70 -1.03
N GLU A 46 -12.82 -8.87 -1.20
CA GLU A 46 -13.04 -10.04 -0.33
C GLU A 46 -12.46 -9.83 1.08
N ALA A 47 -11.36 -9.08 1.19
CA ALA A 47 -10.67 -8.79 2.45
C ALA A 47 -11.12 -7.47 3.16
N ASP A 48 -12.11 -6.76 2.60
CA ASP A 48 -12.47 -5.36 2.95
C ASP A 48 -11.26 -4.40 3.02
N PHE A 49 -10.19 -4.74 2.30
CA PHE A 49 -8.98 -3.93 2.23
C PHE A 49 -9.21 -2.72 1.31
N VAL A 50 -8.89 -1.54 1.82
CA VAL A 50 -8.95 -0.29 1.05
C VAL A 50 -7.56 0.06 0.63
N ASP A 51 -7.30 -0.01 -0.68
CA ASP A 51 -6.09 0.55 -1.26
C ASP A 51 -6.14 2.09 -1.16
N PRO A 52 -5.29 2.72 -0.34
CA PRO A 52 -5.31 4.16 -0.17
C PRO A 52 -4.71 4.89 -1.37
N VAL A 53 -3.99 4.20 -2.28
CA VAL A 53 -3.30 4.83 -3.41
C VAL A 53 -4.30 5.52 -4.33
N GLY A 54 -4.02 6.79 -4.64
CA GLY A 54 -4.89 7.66 -5.44
C GLY A 54 -6.04 8.31 -4.66
N MET A 55 -6.19 8.05 -3.35
CA MET A 55 -7.11 8.82 -2.52
C MET A 55 -6.58 10.24 -2.28
N LYS A 56 -7.49 11.21 -2.20
CA LYS A 56 -7.19 12.61 -1.91
C LYS A 56 -7.07 12.84 -0.40
N ILE A 57 -6.04 13.58 0.01
CA ILE A 57 -5.87 14.00 1.40
C ILE A 57 -6.53 15.35 1.60
N ILE A 58 -7.47 15.42 2.54
CA ILE A 58 -8.19 16.65 2.90
C ILE A 58 -7.77 17.08 4.31
N SER A 59 -7.20 18.27 4.42
CA SER A 59 -6.85 18.90 5.70
C SER A 59 -7.55 20.25 5.81
N ASP A 60 -8.23 20.52 6.93
CA ASP A 60 -8.99 21.76 7.15
C ASP A 60 -9.94 22.13 5.98
N LYS A 61 -10.61 21.13 5.40
CA LYS A 61 -11.51 21.25 4.22
C LYS A 61 -10.80 21.67 2.91
N LYS A 62 -9.47 21.63 2.87
CA LYS A 62 -8.66 21.89 1.66
C LYS A 62 -7.96 20.63 1.21
N GLU A 63 -7.82 20.49 -0.11
CA GLU A 63 -7.02 19.42 -0.69
C GLU A 63 -5.54 19.70 -0.44
N LEU A 64 -4.88 18.78 0.26
CA LEU A 64 -3.44 18.83 0.51
C LEU A 64 -2.65 18.15 -0.61
N GLY A 65 -3.22 17.08 -1.19
CA GLY A 65 -2.57 16.25 -2.20
C GLY A 65 -3.23 14.89 -2.34
N ASN A 66 -2.47 13.92 -2.85
CA ASN A 66 -2.94 12.55 -3.06
C ASN A 66 -1.94 11.53 -2.54
N VAL A 67 -2.45 10.39 -2.06
CA VAL A 67 -1.63 9.23 -1.72
C VAL A 67 -1.01 8.68 -3.01
N ILE A 68 0.31 8.56 -3.04
CA ILE A 68 1.05 7.96 -4.16
C ILE A 68 1.52 6.54 -3.86
N ASP A 69 1.72 6.22 -2.57
CA ASP A 69 2.15 4.91 -2.10
C ASP A 69 1.84 4.76 -0.60
N PHE A 70 2.01 3.56 -0.05
CA PHE A 70 1.95 3.32 1.38
C PHE A 70 2.81 2.11 1.76
N PHE A 71 3.31 2.08 2.99
CA PHE A 71 4.06 0.93 3.51
C PHE A 71 3.80 0.72 4.99
N ASN A 72 4.00 -0.50 5.48
CA ASN A 72 3.89 -0.82 6.89
C ASN A 72 5.27 -0.76 7.56
N ASN A 73 5.41 -0.01 8.65
CA ASN A 73 6.68 0.11 9.40
C ASN A 73 6.83 -0.89 10.56
N SER A 74 6.08 -2.01 10.53
CA SER A 74 5.89 -3.00 11.60
C SER A 74 4.97 -2.58 12.75
N VAL A 75 4.64 -1.30 12.89
CA VAL A 75 3.75 -0.78 13.94
C VAL A 75 2.50 -0.15 13.34
N HIS A 76 2.68 0.72 12.35
CA HIS A 76 1.63 1.45 11.68
C HIS A 76 1.83 1.44 10.16
N ASP A 77 0.72 1.56 9.44
CA ASP A 77 0.78 1.90 8.02
C ASP A 77 1.14 3.38 7.87
N ILE A 78 2.01 3.66 6.92
CA ILE A 78 2.50 5.00 6.59
C ILE A 78 2.04 5.33 5.19
N LEU A 79 1.26 6.40 5.05
CA LEU A 79 0.79 6.92 3.76
C LEU A 79 1.85 7.86 3.19
N ILE A 80 2.30 7.60 1.96
CA ILE A 80 3.16 8.50 1.21
C ILE A 80 2.28 9.40 0.36
N VAL A 81 2.31 10.70 0.62
CA VAL A 81 1.42 11.68 0.01
C VAL A 81 2.24 12.68 -0.77
N LYS A 82 1.87 12.87 -2.03
CA LYS A 82 2.38 13.95 -2.86
C LYS A 82 1.47 15.15 -2.72
N THR A 83 1.99 16.24 -2.17
CA THR A 83 1.24 17.48 -1.98
C THR A 83 1.00 18.19 -3.31
N THR A 84 0.05 19.12 -3.33
CA THR A 84 -0.19 20.03 -4.46
C THR A 84 1.03 20.91 -4.81
N GLU A 85 1.95 21.09 -3.85
CA GLU A 85 3.25 21.74 -4.03
C GLU A 85 4.36 20.80 -4.54
N ASN A 86 4.01 19.57 -4.96
CA ASN A 86 4.96 18.52 -5.37
C ASN A 86 5.96 18.07 -4.27
N LYS A 87 5.67 18.31 -2.99
CA LYS A 87 6.45 17.77 -1.87
C LYS A 87 5.92 16.39 -1.48
N GLU A 88 6.80 15.51 -1.01
CA GLU A 88 6.40 14.21 -0.46
C GLU A 88 6.38 14.29 1.06
N ILE A 89 5.27 13.87 1.67
CA ILE A 89 5.09 13.78 3.11
C ILE A 89 4.65 12.38 3.51
N MET A 90 5.04 11.96 4.70
CA MET A 90 4.69 10.67 5.26
C MET A 90 3.70 10.86 6.41
N ILE A 91 2.50 10.31 6.27
CA ILE A 91 1.43 10.44 7.27
C ILE A 91 1.18 9.07 7.90
N PRO A 92 1.44 8.90 9.21
CA PRO A 92 1.08 7.67 9.90
C PRO A 92 -0.44 7.49 9.95
N ASP A 93 -0.91 6.29 9.62
CA ASP A 93 -2.32 5.91 9.61
C ASP A 93 -2.81 5.57 11.03
N VAL A 94 -2.96 6.62 11.84
CA VAL A 94 -3.39 6.53 13.25
C VAL A 94 -4.39 7.65 13.55
N ASP A 95 -5.23 7.46 14.56
CA ASP A 95 -6.27 8.42 14.99
C ASP A 95 -5.76 9.84 15.29
N TYR A 96 -4.45 9.97 15.55
CA TYR A 96 -3.80 11.26 15.74
C TYR A 96 -3.74 12.09 14.45
N TYR A 97 -3.52 11.46 13.30
CA TYR A 97 -3.43 12.15 12.00
C TYR A 97 -4.63 11.88 11.11
N VAL A 98 -5.18 10.66 11.10
CA VAL A 98 -6.28 10.24 10.22
C VAL A 98 -7.60 10.28 11.00
N VAL A 99 -8.55 11.07 10.52
CA VAL A 99 -9.86 11.24 11.15
C VAL A 99 -10.89 10.30 10.54
N ASN A 100 -10.90 10.17 9.21
CA ASN A 100 -11.83 9.32 8.49
C ASN A 100 -11.33 9.02 7.07
N LYS A 101 -11.62 7.81 6.57
CA LYS A 101 -11.38 7.39 5.18
C LYS A 101 -12.72 7.17 4.49
N ASP A 102 -13.11 8.10 3.63
CA ASP A 102 -14.31 7.99 2.82
C ASP A 102 -14.00 7.21 1.54
N LYS A 103 -14.35 5.91 1.55
CA LYS A 103 -14.14 5.01 0.41
C LYS A 103 -14.94 5.45 -0.82
N SER A 104 -16.14 6.01 -0.64
CA SER A 104 -17.04 6.40 -1.73
C SER A 104 -16.51 7.62 -2.47
N ASN A 105 -16.04 8.63 -1.73
CA ASN A 105 -15.50 9.86 -2.30
C ASN A 105 -13.99 9.77 -2.59
N LYS A 106 -13.34 8.66 -2.25
CA LYS A 106 -11.88 8.48 -2.33
C LYS A 106 -11.11 9.59 -1.60
N THR A 107 -11.56 9.96 -0.40
CA THR A 107 -10.93 11.00 0.40
C THR A 107 -10.49 10.48 1.77
N ILE A 108 -9.39 11.00 2.28
CA ILE A 108 -8.89 10.77 3.64
C ILE A 108 -8.82 12.11 4.33
N ASN A 109 -9.60 12.27 5.39
CA ASN A 109 -9.61 13.49 6.20
C ASN A 109 -8.52 13.38 7.26
N VAL A 110 -7.65 14.38 7.32
CA VAL A 110 -6.51 14.39 8.22
C VAL A 110 -6.45 15.66 9.08
N LYS A 111 -5.83 15.54 10.25
CA LYS A 111 -5.58 16.61 11.22
C LYS A 111 -4.11 16.61 11.65
N ASN A 112 -3.67 17.66 12.35
CA ASN A 112 -2.31 17.80 12.89
C ASN A 112 -1.18 17.72 11.84
N ILE A 113 -1.48 18.00 10.56
CA ILE A 113 -0.49 17.84 9.47
C ILE A 113 0.61 18.90 9.50
N ARG A 114 0.38 20.05 10.13
CA ARG A 114 1.40 21.10 10.24
C ARG A 114 2.68 20.59 10.89
N GLU A 115 2.55 19.70 11.87
CA GLU A 115 3.67 19.05 12.57
C GLU A 115 4.55 18.18 11.65
N LEU A 116 4.01 17.74 10.51
CA LEU A 116 4.73 16.94 9.51
C LEU A 116 5.31 17.79 8.36
N LEU A 117 4.85 19.03 8.20
CA LEU A 117 5.25 19.94 7.12
C LEU A 117 6.42 20.85 7.50
N ASP A 118 6.63 21.08 8.80
CA ASP A 118 7.67 21.97 9.35
C ASP A 118 9.03 21.26 9.59
N LEU A 119 9.28 20.13 8.89
CA LEU A 119 10.52 19.34 8.95
C LEU A 119 11.50 19.70 7.82
#